data_AF-A0A846RE55-F1
#
_entry.id   AF-A0A846RE55-F1
#
_cell.length_a   1.000
_cell.length_b   1.000
_cell.length_c   1.000
_cell.angle_alpha   90.00
_cell.angle_beta   90.00
_cell.angle_gamma   90.00
#
_symmetry.space_group_name_H-M   'P 1'
#
loop_
_entity.id
_entity.type
_entity.pdbx_description
1 polymer ?
#
loop_
_entity_poly.entity_id
_entity_poly.type
_entity_poly.pdbx_seq_one_letter_code
_entity_poly.pdbx_strand_id
1 'polypeptide(L)' 'MSGYFKLVDAHDHGYRLKLMSGDGTLMAVSAYFPTKQAAIEGIELMREIAGTGPVVDHSRNDEITRAANKGRLSA' A
#
# COMPACT_ATOMS: atom_id res chain seq x y z
N MET A 1 5.85 -9.12 -15.41
CA MET A 1 6.77 -9.66 -14.38
C MET A 1 6.18 -9.37 -13.02
N SER A 2 6.30 -10.26 -12.04
CA SER A 2 5.83 -9.98 -10.67
C SER A 2 6.67 -8.87 -10.03
N GLY A 3 6.06 -8.10 -9.14
CA GLY A 3 6.77 -7.12 -8.32
C GLY A 3 7.75 -7.76 -7.34
N TYR A 4 8.49 -6.93 -6.61
CA TYR A 4 9.46 -7.38 -5.60
C TYR A 4 9.50 -6.44 -4.38
N PHE A 5 9.93 -6.98 -3.25
CA PHE A 5 10.19 -6.21 -2.03
C PHE A 5 11.61 -5.66 -2.03
N LYS A 6 11.76 -4.40 -1.65
CA LYS A 6 13.05 -3.76 -1.39
C LYS A 6 13.10 -3.32 0.06
N LEU A 7 14.02 -3.91 0.83
CA LEU A 7 14.36 -3.44 2.16
C LEU A 7 15.29 -2.22 2.03
N VAL A 8 14.98 -1.14 2.75
CA VAL A 8 15.76 0.09 2.76
C VAL A 8 15.98 0.57 4.19
N ASP A 9 17.10 1.24 4.43
CA ASP A 9 17.34 1.95 5.67
C ASP A 9 16.38 3.13 5.81
N ALA A 10 16.00 3.43 7.05
CA ALA A 10 15.21 4.58 7.45
C ALA A 10 16.03 5.47 8.42
N HIS A 11 15.39 6.53 8.95
CA HIS A 11 15.99 7.30 10.05
C HIS A 11 16.18 6.41 11.29
N ASP A 12 16.99 6.87 12.23
CA ASP A 12 17.24 6.21 13.52
C ASP A 12 17.68 4.74 13.41
N HIS A 13 18.42 4.41 12.35
CA HIS A 13 18.96 3.08 12.07
C HIS A 13 17.91 1.96 11.90
N GLY A 14 16.64 2.31 11.69
CA GLY A 14 15.63 1.31 11.36
C GLY A 14 15.44 1.09 9.87
N TYR A 15 14.33 0.46 9.53
CA TYR A 15 14.07 -0.10 8.21
C TYR A 15 12.67 0.19 7.70
N ARG A 16 12.52 0.23 6.39
CA ARG A 16 11.23 0.17 5.69
C ARG A 16 11.29 -0.81 4.53
N LEU A 17 10.13 -1.31 4.14
CA LEU A 17 9.93 -2.08 2.93
C LEU A 17 9.32 -1.18 1.86
N LYS A 18 9.78 -1.34 0.63
CA LYS A 18 9.14 -0.80 -0.57
C LYS A 18 8.64 -1.96 -1.42
N LEU A 19 7.38 -1.91 -1.83
CA LEU A 19 6.85 -2.82 -2.85
C LEU A 19 7.05 -2.15 -4.21
N MET A 20 7.75 -2.84 -5.11
CA MET A 20 8.03 -2.38 -6.45
C MET A 20 7.21 -3.21 -7.45
N SER A 21 6.64 -2.59 -8.48
CA SER A 21 6.10 -3.30 -9.64
C SER A 21 7.25 -3.87 -10.50
N GLY A 22 6.91 -4.79 -11.40
CA GLY A 22 7.89 -5.44 -12.29
C GLY A 22 8.60 -4.49 -13.27
N ASP A 23 8.07 -3.28 -13.49
CA ASP A 23 8.70 -2.21 -14.27
C ASP A 23 9.54 -1.24 -13.42
N GLY A 24 9.62 -1.47 -12.10
CA GLY A 24 10.39 -0.64 -11.17
C GLY A 24 9.62 0.54 -10.57
N THR A 25 8.32 0.68 -10.81
CA THR A 25 7.48 1.70 -10.16
C THR A 25 7.27 1.38 -8.68
N LEU A 26 7.34 2.39 -7.81
CA LEU A 26 7.05 2.24 -6.38
C LEU A 26 5.54 2.14 -6.16
N MET A 27 5.08 1.04 -5.57
CA MET A 27 3.65 0.80 -5.30
C MET A 27 3.25 1.13 -3.86
N ALA A 28 4.08 0.74 -2.88
CA ALA A 28 3.79 0.94 -1.46
C ALA A 28 5.06 1.08 -0.64
N VAL A 29 4.95 1.74 0.51
CA VAL A 29 5.99 1.85 1.53
C VAL A 29 5.41 1.38 2.86
N SER A 30 6.09 0.48 3.56
CA SER A 30 5.65 0.00 4.87
C SER A 30 5.78 1.07 5.96
N ALA A 31 5.21 0.75 7.11
CA ALA A 31 5.60 1.37 8.39
C ALA A 31 7.10 1.16 8.68
N TYR A 32 7.60 1.90 9.66
CA TYR A 32 8.94 1.77 10.20
C TYR A 32 9.09 0.46 10.99
N PHE A 33 10.23 -0.20 10.82
CA PHE A 33 10.65 -1.33 11.63
C PHE A 33 11.95 -1.00 12.37
N PRO A 34 12.05 -1.25 13.68
CA PRO A 34 13.27 -0.95 14.45
C PRO A 34 14.42 -1.91 14.14
N THR A 35 14.13 -3.09 13.59
CA THR A 35 15.14 -4.10 13.26
C THR A 35 14.89 -4.72 11.90
N LYS A 36 15.97 -5.25 11.31
CA LYS A 36 15.91 -5.95 10.03
C LYS A 36 15.01 -7.19 10.11
N GLN A 37 15.05 -7.90 11.23
CA GLN A 37 14.26 -9.10 11.47
C GLN A 37 12.76 -8.81 11.48
N ALA A 38 12.35 -7.73 12.15
CA ALA A 38 10.95 -7.30 12.16
C ALA A 38 10.46 -6.91 10.75
N ALA A 39 11.33 -6.31 9.93
CA ALA A 39 11.00 -6.02 8.54
C ALA A 39 10.83 -7.31 7.70
N ILE A 40 11.63 -8.35 7.94
CA ILE A 40 11.49 -9.65 7.26
C ILE A 40 10.18 -10.33 7.68
N GLU A 41 9.85 -10.33 8.96
CA GLU A 41 8.55 -10.84 9.45
C GLU A 41 7.37 -10.10 8.81
N GLY A 42 7.50 -8.78 8.62
CA GLY A 42 6.53 -7.99 7.87
C GLY A 42 6.35 -8.41 6.41
N ILE A 43 7.41 -8.89 5.75
CA ILE A 43 7.30 -9.45 4.38
C ILE A 43 6.48 -10.73 4.39
N GLU A 44 6.74 -11.64 5.32
CA GLU A 44 6.01 -12.92 5.41
C GLU A 44 4.52 -12.70 5.67
N LEU A 45 4.19 -11.79 6.60
CA LEU A 45 2.80 -11.38 6.84
C LEU A 45 2.17 -10.74 5.60
N MET A 46 2.89 -9.87 4.89
CA MET A 46 2.35 -9.26 3.67
C MET A 46 2.13 -10.30 2.57
N ARG A 47 3.00 -11.29 2.43
CA ARG A 47 2.85 -12.39 1.45
C ARG A 47 1.63 -13.24 1.71
N GLU A 48 1.28 -13.47 2.97
CA GLU A 48 0.08 -14.21 3.37
C GLU A 48 -1.20 -13.56 2.82
N ILE A 49 -1.25 -12.21 2.82
CA ILE A 49 -2.45 -11.45 2.45
C ILE A 49 -2.39 -10.79 1.06
N ALA A 50 -1.23 -10.75 0.40
CA ALA A 50 -1.01 -9.93 -0.79
C ALA A 50 -1.93 -10.23 -1.98
N GLY A 51 -2.38 -11.49 -2.13
CA GLY A 51 -3.23 -11.91 -3.24
C GLY A 51 -4.73 -11.88 -2.96
N THR A 52 -5.14 -12.01 -1.69
CA THR A 52 -6.53 -12.33 -1.32
C THR A 52 -7.06 -11.53 -0.12
N GLY A 53 -6.24 -10.69 0.49
CA GLY A 53 -6.65 -9.89 1.65
C GLY A 53 -7.81 -8.96 1.32
N PRO A 54 -8.80 -8.81 2.23
CA PRO A 54 -9.92 -7.89 2.01
C PRO A 54 -9.43 -6.44 1.95
N VAL A 55 -10.03 -5.66 1.05
CA VAL A 55 -9.79 -4.22 0.94
C VAL A 55 -10.82 -3.48 1.78
N VAL A 56 -10.35 -2.67 2.74
CA VAL A 56 -11.20 -1.78 3.54
C VAL A 56 -10.92 -0.34 3.13
N ASP A 57 -11.91 0.29 2.50
CA ASP A 57 -11.80 1.68 2.02
C ASP A 57 -12.13 2.67 3.15
N HIS A 58 -11.13 3.49 3.51
CA HIS A 58 -11.24 4.58 4.48
C HIS A 58 -11.00 5.96 3.83
N SER A 59 -11.07 6.05 2.51
CA SER A 59 -11.02 7.34 1.82
C SER A 59 -12.21 8.22 2.23
N ARG A 60 -12.01 9.55 2.22
CA ARG A 60 -13.11 10.48 2.48
C ARG A 60 -14.14 10.32 1.37
N ASN A 61 -15.39 10.06 1.76
CA ASN A 61 -16.53 9.91 0.86
C ASN A 61 -17.04 11.29 0.38
N ASP A 62 -16.12 12.12 -0.15
CA ASP A 62 -16.41 13.51 -0.47
C ASP A 62 -16.92 13.61 -1.93
N GLU A 63 -18.24 13.69 -2.06
CA GLU A 63 -18.96 14.48 -3.09
C GLU A 63 -18.89 14.07 -4.58
N ILE A 64 -17.93 13.27 -5.04
CA ILE A 64 -17.81 12.88 -6.46
C ILE A 64 -19.06 12.11 -6.95
N THR A 65 -19.63 11.26 -6.11
CA THR A 65 -20.89 10.55 -6.41
C THR A 65 -22.11 11.47 -6.39
N ARG A 66 -22.07 12.57 -5.61
CA ARG A 66 -23.19 13.52 -5.52
C ARG A 66 -23.24 14.48 -6.70
N ALA A 67 -22.09 14.97 -7.18
CA ALA A 67 -22.02 15.84 -8.35
C ALA A 67 -22.43 15.13 -9.65
N ALA A 68 -22.01 13.87 -9.83
CA ALA A 68 -22.39 13.06 -10.99
C ALA A 68 -23.90 12.76 -11.06
N ASN A 69 -24.57 12.61 -9.90
CA ASN A 69 -26.02 12.35 -9.85
C ASN A 69 -26.87 13.62 -9.98
N LYS A 70 -26.37 14.80 -9.59
CA LYS A 70 -27.16 16.05 -9.66
C LYS A 70 -27.45 16.50 -11.09
N GLY A 71 -26.57 16.19 -12.05
CA GLY A 71 -26.78 16.49 -13.48
C GLY A 71 -27.70 15.49 -14.22
N ARG A 72 -27.96 14.31 -13.65
CA ARG A 72 -28.82 13.26 -14.25
C ARG A 72 -30.28 13.30 -13.78
N LEU A 73 -30.57 14.07 -12.73
CA LEU A 73 -31.91 14.19 -12.13
C LEU A 73 -32.63 15.49 -12.54
N SER A 74 -32.01 16.32 -13.39
CA SER A 74 -32.57 17.59 -13.87
C SER A 74 -32.69 17.68 -15.39
N ALA A 75 -32.66 16.54 -16.10
CA ALA A 75 -32.82 16.45 -17.55
C ALA A 75 -33.95 15.47 -17.90
#